data_AF-A0A3R9FHA4-F1
#
_entry.id   AF-A0A3R9FHA4-F1
#
_cell.length_a   1.000
_cell.length_b   1.000
_cell.length_c   1.000
_cell.angle_alpha   90.00
_cell.angle_beta   90.00
_cell.angle_gamma   90.00
#
_symmetry.space_group_name_H-M   'P 1'
#
loop_
_entity.id
_entity.type
_entity.pdbx_description
1 polymer ?
#
loop_
_entity_poly.entity_id
_entity_poly.type
_entity_poly.pdbx_seq_one_letter_code
_entity_poly.pdbx_strand_id
1 'polypeptide(L)'
;MSDVDGWVEDRFPYDGPHSQDTVIEAATAIRELTRYISNATRHQHTLEWAATVRRVSNTLAGATWLQDEVLDRLADGMTRLAEDRTLYHEDTPSRDRGHGDPKAAATAREAARVLGEARKAVRVSATALDTVAQTVYPLGNE
;
A
#
# COMPACT_ATOMS: atom_id res chain seq x y z
N MET A 1 -23.66 7.04 11.07
CA MET A 1 -22.33 6.51 10.70
C MET A 1 -22.06 7.04 9.30
N SER A 2 -21.01 7.84 9.08
CA SER A 2 -20.72 8.32 7.72
C SER A 2 -20.42 7.12 6.84
N ASP A 3 -20.99 7.08 5.64
CA ASP A 3 -20.76 6.04 4.65
C ASP A 3 -19.38 6.25 4.01
N VAL A 4 -18.33 5.89 4.75
CA VAL A 4 -16.93 6.00 4.28
C VAL A 4 -16.76 5.14 3.02
N ASP A 5 -17.41 3.97 3.00
CA ASP A 5 -17.40 3.07 1.85
C ASP A 5 -18.05 3.76 0.64
N GLY A 6 -19.20 4.42 0.82
CA GLY A 6 -19.84 5.23 -0.23
C GLY A 6 -18.95 6.36 -0.77
N TRP A 7 -18.26 7.12 0.10
CA TRP A 7 -17.33 8.17 -0.37
C TRP A 7 -16.12 7.60 -1.13
N VAL A 8 -15.57 6.47 -0.68
CA VAL A 8 -14.48 5.79 -1.38
C VAL A 8 -14.98 5.27 -2.73
N GLU A 9 -16.13 4.60 -2.78
CA GLU A 9 -16.70 4.03 -4.01
C GLU A 9 -17.06 5.11 -5.04
N ASP A 10 -17.58 6.27 -4.59
CA ASP A 10 -17.88 7.40 -5.46
C ASP A 10 -16.62 7.96 -6.14
N ARG A 11 -15.45 7.92 -5.47
CA ARG A 11 -14.19 8.51 -5.97
C ARG A 11 -13.24 7.50 -6.61
N PHE A 12 -13.31 6.24 -6.17
CA PHE A 12 -12.47 5.12 -6.59
C PHE A 12 -13.33 3.84 -6.74
N PRO A 13 -14.20 3.77 -7.77
CA PRO A 13 -15.10 2.63 -7.95
C PRO A 13 -14.34 1.31 -8.01
N TYR A 14 -14.76 0.31 -7.24
CA TYR A 14 -14.05 -0.96 -7.13
C TYR A 14 -13.93 -1.66 -8.49
N ASP A 15 -15.00 -1.66 -9.27
CA ASP A 15 -15.07 -2.31 -10.60
C ASP A 15 -14.56 -1.43 -11.76
N GLY A 16 -14.16 -0.18 -11.49
CA GLY A 16 -13.50 0.70 -12.45
C GLY A 16 -14.44 1.58 -13.30
N PRO A 17 -13.91 2.26 -14.34
CA PRO A 17 -12.64 1.98 -15.02
C PRO A 17 -11.38 2.40 -14.24
N HIS A 18 -10.36 1.54 -14.28
CA HIS A 18 -9.05 1.80 -13.67
C HIS A 18 -8.05 2.33 -14.71
N SER A 19 -7.40 3.45 -14.42
CA SER A 19 -6.33 4.06 -15.21
C SER A 19 -5.05 4.20 -14.40
N GLN A 20 -3.93 4.54 -15.06
CA GLN A 20 -2.67 4.83 -14.35
C GLN A 20 -2.85 5.99 -13.36
N ASP A 21 -3.52 7.06 -13.78
CA ASP A 21 -3.76 8.24 -12.96
C ASP A 21 -4.63 7.91 -11.74
N THR A 22 -5.71 7.13 -11.91
CA THR A 22 -6.58 6.76 -10.78
C THR A 22 -5.86 5.89 -9.75
N VAL A 23 -4.92 5.02 -10.17
CA VAL A 23 -4.10 4.22 -9.26
C VAL A 23 -3.12 5.11 -8.48
N ILE A 24 -2.49 6.10 -9.13
CA ILE A 24 -1.60 7.08 -8.48
C ILE A 24 -2.38 7.96 -7.49
N GLU A 25 -3.57 8.41 -7.87
CA GLU A 25 -4.46 9.17 -7.00
C GLU A 25 -4.88 8.35 -5.76
N ALA A 26 -5.25 7.07 -5.94
CA ALA A 26 -5.59 6.18 -4.83
C ALA A 26 -4.40 5.99 -3.86
N ALA A 27 -3.19 5.77 -4.39
CA ALA A 27 -1.98 5.68 -3.57
C ALA A 27 -1.71 6.99 -2.80
N THR A 28 -1.97 8.14 -3.42
CA THR A 28 -1.89 9.45 -2.76
C THR A 28 -2.92 9.59 -1.65
N ALA A 29 -4.15 9.13 -1.87
CA ALA A 29 -5.22 9.15 -0.87
C ALA A 29 -4.84 8.32 0.38
N ILE A 30 -4.22 7.13 0.21
CA ILE A 30 -3.72 6.32 1.33
C ILE A 30 -2.74 7.12 2.20
N ARG A 31 -1.81 7.87 1.59
CA ARG A 31 -0.87 8.73 2.32
C ARG A 31 -1.59 9.80 3.12
N GLU A 32 -2.56 10.47 2.53
CA GLU A 32 -3.31 11.55 3.18
C GLU A 32 -4.20 11.05 4.33
N LEU A 33 -4.84 9.89 4.15
CA LEU A 33 -5.61 9.22 5.21
C LEU A 33 -4.70 8.79 6.37
N THR A 34 -3.52 8.24 6.07
CA THR A 34 -2.53 7.88 7.09
C THR A 34 -2.05 9.12 7.85
N ARG A 35 -1.82 10.23 7.15
CA ARG A 35 -1.47 11.52 7.76
C ARG A 35 -2.57 12.01 8.70
N TYR A 36 -3.83 11.92 8.28
CA TYR A 36 -4.98 12.26 9.12
C TYR A 36 -5.05 11.37 10.38
N ILE A 37 -4.97 10.04 10.24
CA ILE A 37 -4.98 9.09 11.37
C ILE A 37 -3.83 9.38 12.34
N SER A 38 -2.62 9.63 11.81
CA SER A 38 -1.47 9.99 12.64
C SER A 38 -1.70 11.28 13.43
N ASN A 39 -2.36 12.28 12.84
CA ASN A 39 -2.70 13.50 13.55
C ASN A 39 -3.82 13.27 14.58
N ALA A 40 -4.89 12.57 14.19
CA ALA A 40 -6.03 12.29 15.06
C ALA A 40 -5.61 11.54 16.33
N THR A 41 -4.73 10.54 16.19
CA THR A 41 -4.25 9.71 17.31
C THR A 41 -3.28 10.42 18.25
N ARG A 42 -2.77 11.61 17.91
CA ARG A 42 -1.99 12.45 18.84
C ARG A 42 -2.84 13.12 19.90
N HIS A 43 -4.14 13.28 19.66
CA HIS A 43 -5.06 13.90 20.61
C HIS A 43 -5.55 12.86 21.62
N GLN A 44 -5.38 13.17 22.91
CA GLN A 44 -5.55 12.21 24.03
C GLN A 44 -6.90 11.50 24.07
N HIS A 45 -7.96 12.13 23.58
CA HIS A 45 -9.33 11.62 23.65
C HIS A 45 -9.68 10.57 22.57
N THR A 46 -8.88 10.44 21.52
CA THR A 46 -9.24 9.52 20.42
C THR A 46 -8.92 8.06 20.71
N LEU A 47 -7.93 7.80 21.57
CA LEU A 47 -7.47 6.44 21.92
C LEU A 47 -7.70 6.11 23.40
N GLU A 48 -8.52 6.88 24.12
CA GLU A 48 -8.85 6.63 25.53
C GLU A 48 -9.69 5.36 25.72
N TRP A 49 -10.42 4.95 24.68
CA TRP A 49 -11.29 3.77 24.66
C TRP A 49 -10.57 2.56 24.03
N ALA A 50 -10.50 1.45 24.76
CA ALA A 50 -9.97 0.18 24.27
C ALA A 50 -10.74 -0.33 23.04
N ALA A 51 -12.05 -0.08 23.00
CA ALA A 51 -12.88 -0.38 21.83
C ALA A 51 -12.39 0.37 20.57
N THR A 52 -11.97 1.63 20.71
CA THR A 52 -11.42 2.42 19.60
C THR A 52 -10.06 1.91 19.17
N VAL A 53 -9.15 1.65 20.12
CA VAL A 53 -7.83 1.05 19.83
C VAL A 53 -7.99 -0.26 19.06
N ARG A 54 -8.86 -1.17 19.54
CA ARG A 54 -9.14 -2.44 18.87
C ARG A 54 -9.64 -2.27 17.44
N ARG A 55 -10.63 -1.39 17.24
CA ARG A 55 -11.21 -1.15 15.90
C ARG A 55 -10.16 -0.58 14.95
N VAL A 56 -9.40 0.42 15.39
CA VAL A 56 -8.33 1.02 14.58
C VAL A 56 -7.25 -0.01 14.24
N SER A 57 -6.79 -0.80 15.22
CA SER A 57 -5.77 -1.84 14.99
C SER A 57 -6.25 -2.90 13.99
N ASN A 58 -7.48 -3.40 14.11
CA ASN A 58 -8.06 -4.35 13.16
C ASN A 58 -8.17 -3.77 11.75
N THR A 59 -8.66 -2.53 11.61
CA THR A 59 -8.77 -1.87 10.29
C THR A 59 -7.40 -1.66 9.66
N LEU A 60 -6.40 -1.24 10.43
CA LEU A 60 -5.03 -1.08 9.95
C LEU A 60 -4.40 -2.43 9.59
N ALA A 61 -4.68 -3.51 10.32
CA ALA A 61 -4.22 -4.86 9.96
C ALA A 61 -4.78 -5.29 8.60
N GLY A 62 -6.09 -5.13 8.38
CA GLY A 62 -6.73 -5.42 7.10
C GLY A 62 -6.15 -4.60 5.94
N ALA A 63 -5.95 -3.29 6.14
CA ALA A 63 -5.31 -2.43 5.14
C ALA A 63 -3.86 -2.86 4.84
N THR A 64 -3.12 -3.29 5.86
CA THR A 64 -1.73 -3.75 5.73
C THR A 64 -1.65 -5.08 4.97
N TRP A 65 -2.61 -5.99 5.16
CA TRP A 65 -2.72 -7.20 4.34
C TRP A 65 -2.99 -6.87 2.86
N LEU A 66 -3.87 -5.92 2.57
CA LEU A 66 -4.11 -5.46 1.20
C LEU A 66 -2.86 -4.81 0.58
N GLN A 67 -2.04 -4.11 1.37
CA GLN A 67 -0.76 -3.59 0.92
C GLN A 67 0.22 -4.69 0.50
N ASP A 68 0.24 -5.86 1.16
CA ASP A 68 1.06 -7.01 0.72
C ASP A 68 0.69 -7.44 -0.69
N GLU A 69 -0.61 -7.49 -1.01
CA GLU A 69 -1.06 -7.85 -2.35
C GLU A 69 -0.72 -6.79 -3.40
N VAL A 70 -0.84 -5.50 -3.06
CA VAL A 70 -0.44 -4.41 -3.97
C VAL A 70 1.06 -4.52 -4.27
N LEU A 71 1.89 -4.75 -3.25
CA LEU A 71 3.33 -4.93 -3.43
C LEU A 71 3.67 -6.16 -4.27
N ASP A 72 2.91 -7.25 -4.16
CA ASP A 72 3.05 -8.44 -5.01
C ASP A 72 2.79 -8.09 -6.47
N ARG A 73 1.67 -7.41 -6.76
CA ARG A 73 1.29 -6.99 -8.11
C ARG A 73 2.31 -6.01 -8.72
N LEU A 74 2.91 -5.14 -7.89
CA LEU A 74 4.00 -4.26 -8.31
C LEU A 74 5.28 -5.05 -8.62
N ALA A 75 5.63 -6.06 -7.81
CA ALA A 75 6.80 -6.90 -8.05
C ALA A 75 6.66 -7.72 -9.34
N ASP A 76 5.47 -8.25 -9.60
CA ASP A 76 5.12 -8.91 -10.86
C ASP A 76 5.20 -7.94 -12.04
N GLY A 77 4.71 -6.70 -11.86
CA GLY A 77 4.83 -5.62 -12.84
C GLY A 77 6.29 -5.33 -13.19
N MET A 78 7.16 -5.21 -12.18
CA MET A 78 8.60 -5.01 -12.38
C MET A 78 9.27 -6.20 -13.07
N THR A 79 8.84 -7.42 -12.77
CA THR A 79 9.34 -8.63 -13.45
C THR A 79 8.98 -8.60 -14.94
N ARG A 80 7.74 -8.24 -15.29
CA ARG A 80 7.31 -8.08 -16.69
C ARG A 80 8.06 -6.95 -17.40
N LEU A 81 8.28 -5.82 -16.72
CA LEU A 81 9.09 -4.72 -17.28
C LEU A 81 10.52 -5.16 -17.59
N ALA A 82 11.12 -6.02 -16.75
CA ALA A 82 12.46 -6.55 -17.01
C ALA A 82 12.56 -7.43 -18.27
N GLU A 83 11.43 -7.88 -18.80
CA GLU A 83 11.32 -8.64 -20.05
C GLU A 83 10.99 -7.75 -21.27
N ASP A 84 10.60 -6.49 -21.02
CA ASP A 84 10.25 -5.54 -22.07
C ASP A 84 11.50 -5.02 -22.79
N ARG A 85 11.60 -5.32 -24.08
CA ARG A 85 12.73 -4.88 -24.94
C ARG A 85 12.73 -3.38 -25.21
N THR A 86 11.62 -2.69 -24.95
CA THR A 86 11.51 -1.25 -25.08
C THR A 86 11.96 -0.52 -23.83
N LEU A 87 12.11 -1.22 -22.69
CA LEU A 87 12.59 -0.64 -21.44
C LEU A 87 14.02 -0.09 -21.60
N TYR A 88 14.22 1.13 -21.09
CA TYR A 88 15.49 1.83 -21.12
C TYR A 88 15.74 2.55 -19.78
N HIS A 89 17.00 2.72 -19.43
CA HIS A 89 17.41 3.52 -18.27
C HIS A 89 17.47 5.00 -18.67
N GLU A 90 17.14 5.93 -17.78
CA GLU A 90 16.97 7.35 -18.14
C GLU A 90 18.24 8.00 -18.74
N ASP A 91 19.42 7.51 -18.34
CA ASP A 91 20.72 7.93 -18.85
C ASP A 91 21.11 7.27 -20.19
N THR A 92 20.29 6.37 -20.72
CA THR A 92 20.50 5.74 -22.03
C THR A 92 20.25 6.76 -23.15
N PRO A 93 21.25 7.01 -24.03
CA PRO A 93 21.13 7.96 -25.12
C PRO A 93 19.92 7.66 -26.00
N SER A 94 19.20 8.69 -26.46
CA SER A 94 17.94 8.52 -27.21
C SER A 94 18.07 7.62 -28.44
N ARG A 95 19.25 7.62 -29.09
CA ARG A 95 19.54 6.78 -30.26
C ARG A 95 19.65 5.27 -29.95
N ASP A 96 19.87 4.94 -28.68
CA ASP A 96 20.10 3.56 -28.21
C ASP A 96 18.86 3.01 -27.47
N ARG A 97 17.78 3.81 -27.33
CA ARG A 97 16.50 3.39 -26.74
C ARG A 97 15.77 2.41 -27.66
N GLY A 98 15.08 1.42 -27.08
CA GLY A 98 14.30 0.43 -27.83
C GLY A 98 15.07 -0.82 -28.26
N HIS A 99 16.34 -0.96 -27.85
CA HIS A 99 17.19 -2.11 -28.17
C HIS A 99 17.40 -3.09 -27.01
N GLY A 100 16.56 -3.03 -25.97
CA GLY A 100 16.71 -3.82 -24.76
C GLY A 100 17.92 -3.38 -23.96
N ASP A 101 17.72 -2.49 -22.99
CA ASP A 101 18.79 -2.00 -22.11
C ASP A 101 19.03 -2.99 -20.96
N PRO A 102 20.18 -3.70 -20.92
CA PRO A 102 20.44 -4.68 -19.86
C PRO A 102 20.48 -4.05 -18.47
N LYS A 103 20.88 -2.78 -18.36
CA LYS A 103 20.90 -2.04 -17.10
C LYS A 103 19.47 -1.77 -16.64
N ALA A 104 18.58 -1.34 -17.54
CA ALA A 104 17.18 -1.12 -17.21
C ALA A 104 16.48 -2.40 -16.74
N ALA A 105 16.72 -3.52 -17.44
CA ALA A 105 16.21 -4.83 -17.04
C ALA A 105 16.76 -5.27 -15.67
N ALA A 106 18.05 -5.04 -15.39
CA ALA A 106 18.63 -5.32 -14.08
C ALA A 106 18.00 -4.46 -12.97
N THR A 107 17.80 -3.17 -13.20
CA THR A 107 17.13 -2.26 -12.27
C THR A 107 15.69 -2.72 -11.96
N ALA A 108 14.94 -3.14 -12.98
CA ALA A 108 13.58 -3.65 -12.78
C ALA A 108 13.55 -4.94 -11.94
N ARG A 109 14.48 -5.88 -12.19
CA ARG A 109 14.60 -7.10 -11.35
C ARG A 109 14.98 -6.77 -9.91
N GLU A 110 15.87 -5.81 -9.71
CA GLU A 110 16.25 -5.38 -8.37
C GLU A 110 15.07 -4.71 -7.64
N ALA A 111 14.27 -3.88 -8.32
CA ALA A 111 13.06 -3.32 -7.76
C ALA A 111 12.05 -4.41 -7.35
N ALA A 112 11.84 -5.45 -8.18
CA ALA A 112 11.01 -6.60 -7.84
C ALA A 112 11.51 -7.32 -6.58
N ARG A 113 12.83 -7.51 -6.46
CA ARG A 113 13.47 -8.11 -5.29
C ARG A 113 13.22 -7.29 -4.02
N VAL A 114 13.43 -5.97 -4.08
CA VAL A 114 13.20 -5.04 -2.95
C VAL A 114 11.72 -5.02 -2.54
N LEU A 115 10.79 -5.06 -3.49
CA LEU A 115 9.36 -5.20 -3.20
C LEU A 115 9.06 -6.50 -2.46
N GLY A 116 9.69 -7.61 -2.86
CA GLY A 116 9.59 -8.89 -2.15
C GLY A 116 10.11 -8.84 -0.70
N GLU A 117 11.11 -8.00 -0.40
CA GLU A 117 11.57 -7.75 0.97
C GLU A 117 10.59 -6.88 1.75
N ALA A 118 10.07 -5.81 1.13
CA ALA A 118 9.07 -4.94 1.73
C ALA A 118 7.82 -5.71 2.15
N ARG A 119 7.36 -6.67 1.33
CA ARG A 119 6.25 -7.58 1.66
C ARG A 119 6.45 -8.32 2.97
N LYS A 120 7.66 -8.83 3.23
CA LYS A 120 7.95 -9.52 4.49
C LYS A 120 7.74 -8.59 5.69
N ALA A 121 8.21 -7.35 5.59
CA ALA A 121 8.01 -6.35 6.64
C ALA A 121 6.53 -6.01 6.84
N VAL A 122 5.78 -5.82 5.75
CA VAL A 122 4.33 -5.55 5.77
C VAL A 122 3.55 -6.68 6.45
N ARG A 123 3.84 -7.95 6.16
CA ARG A 123 3.20 -9.09 6.83
C ARG A 123 3.47 -9.15 8.33
N VAL A 124 4.70 -8.82 8.74
CA VAL A 124 5.06 -8.73 10.17
C VAL A 124 4.24 -7.62 10.84
N SER A 125 4.12 -6.45 10.20
CA SER A 125 3.29 -5.35 10.71
C SER A 125 1.81 -5.72 10.81
N ALA A 126 1.24 -6.38 9.78
CA ALA A 126 -0.15 -6.82 9.80
C ALA A 126 -0.41 -7.79 10.97
N THR A 127 0.47 -8.77 11.15
CA THR A 127 0.38 -9.75 12.24
C THR A 127 0.48 -9.09 13.62
N ALA A 128 1.36 -8.09 13.77
CA ALA A 128 1.50 -7.35 15.02
C ALA A 128 0.23 -6.54 15.34
N LEU A 129 -0.39 -5.91 14.34
CA LEU A 129 -1.63 -5.16 14.50
C LEU A 129 -2.81 -6.07 14.88
N ASP A 130 -2.94 -7.24 14.23
CA ASP A 130 -3.93 -8.26 14.61
C ASP A 130 -3.73 -8.73 16.06
N THR A 131 -2.47 -8.95 16.46
CA THR A 131 -2.12 -9.35 17.82
C THR A 131 -2.52 -8.28 18.85
N VAL A 132 -2.29 -6.99 18.56
CA VAL A 132 -2.72 -5.88 19.42
C VAL A 132 -4.24 -5.88 19.55
N ALA A 133 -4.97 -6.01 18.44
CA ALA A 133 -6.43 -6.00 18.47
C ALA A 133 -7.01 -7.17 19.28
N GLN A 134 -6.42 -8.36 19.19
CA GLN A 134 -6.79 -9.52 20.01
C GLN A 134 -6.46 -9.32 21.48
N THR A 135 -5.31 -8.71 21.79
CA THR A 135 -4.85 -8.44 23.16
C THR A 135 -5.74 -7.40 23.86
N VAL A 136 -6.21 -6.41 23.11
CA VAL A 136 -7.09 -5.33 23.63
C VAL A 136 -8.56 -5.78 23.72
N TYR A 137 -8.98 -6.81 22.97
CA TYR A 137 -10.35 -7.32 22.98
C TYR A 137 -10.99 -7.54 24.37
N PRO A 138 -10.32 -8.13 25.38
CA PRO A 138 -10.90 -8.32 26.71
C PRO A 138 -10.98 -7.04 27.55
N LEU A 139 -10.36 -5.93 27.13
CA LEU A 139 -10.41 -4.65 27.86
C LEU A 139 -11.77 -3.97 27.61
N GLY A 140 -12.48 -3.66 28.69
CA GLY A 140 -13.76 -2.96 28.66
C GLY A 140 -13.64 -1.53 29.18
N ASN A 141 -13.87 -0.56 28.31
CA ASN A 141 -14.28 0.81 28.62
C ASN A 141 -15.01 1.37 27.39
N GLU A 142 -16.17 1.97 27.62
CA GLU A 142 -17.03 2.59 26.59
C GLU A 142 -17.33 4.04 26.96
#